data_AF-A0A0X3TJ45-F1
#
_entry.id   AF-A0A0X3TJ45-F1
#
_cell.length_a   1.000
_cell.length_b   1.000
_cell.length_c   1.000
_cell.angle_alpha   90.00
_cell.angle_beta   90.00
_cell.angle_gamma   90.00
#
_symmetry.space_group_name_H-M   'P 1'
#
loop_
_entity.id
_entity.type
_entity.pdbx_description
1 polymer ?
#
loop_
_entity_poly.entity_id
_entity_poly.type
_entity_poly.pdbx_seq_one_letter_code
_entity_poly.pdbx_strand_id
1 'polypeptide(L)'
;MKLDIDKILEDIDAKHSRHYIPLHSFQSLYEKTENAIQELEKLSVSTETKDTILKAHVINTVTAVEVYYRTLVDSVFKTCSPKSFEKTLIKLHDKSYKIDDLIVMYKNSIHPLELVASNLNFQSVQNIDKYFSILLQNKFFDEIKSLRYRIKDKPETETQITFKEIEDLNYIFNLRHQLIHNPNLQITINEEELLNKIDSINGVVMASDLVVRQFVLTNVDPEIKDKANTQ
;
A
#
# COMPACT_ATOMS: atom_id res chain seq x y z
N MET A 1 -16.32 -19.86 -8.78
CA MET A 1 -15.03 -19.52 -8.14
C MET A 1 -15.30 -19.51 -6.65
N LYS A 2 -14.60 -20.32 -5.86
CA LYS A 2 -14.83 -20.46 -4.41
C LYS A 2 -14.16 -19.28 -3.70
N LEU A 3 -14.83 -18.65 -2.73
CA LEU A 3 -14.19 -17.65 -1.88
C LEU A 3 -13.04 -18.31 -1.11
N ASP A 4 -11.84 -17.73 -1.15
CA ASP A 4 -10.71 -18.19 -0.35
C ASP A 4 -10.79 -17.58 1.05
N ILE A 5 -11.65 -18.17 1.86
CA ILE A 5 -12.04 -17.66 3.18
C ILE A 5 -10.86 -17.63 4.13
N ASP A 6 -10.02 -18.67 4.10
CA ASP A 6 -8.87 -18.78 4.98
C ASP A 6 -7.91 -17.61 4.73
N LYS A 7 -7.62 -17.31 3.46
CA LYS A 7 -6.85 -16.14 3.08
C LYS A 7 -7.49 -14.80 3.50
N ILE A 8 -8.81 -14.68 3.38
CA ILE A 8 -9.53 -13.46 3.78
C ILE A 8 -9.47 -13.25 5.29
N LEU A 9 -9.62 -14.33 6.07
CA LEU A 9 -9.52 -14.27 7.53
C LEU A 9 -8.09 -13.97 7.98
N GLU A 10 -7.08 -14.60 7.37
CA GLU A 10 -5.67 -14.27 7.61
C GLU A 10 -5.38 -12.78 7.32
N ASP A 11 -5.91 -12.25 6.21
CA ASP A 11 -5.77 -10.84 5.84
C ASP A 11 -6.46 -9.91 6.86
N ILE A 12 -7.64 -10.28 7.38
CA ILE A 12 -8.39 -9.54 8.40
C ILE A 12 -7.67 -9.57 9.76
N ASP A 13 -7.20 -10.74 10.20
CA ASP A 13 -6.51 -10.90 11.48
C ASP A 13 -5.15 -10.19 11.47
N ALA A 14 -4.40 -10.34 10.40
CA ALA A 14 -3.15 -9.60 10.21
C ALA A 14 -3.41 -8.08 10.22
N LYS A 15 -4.55 -7.63 9.68
CA LYS A 15 -4.94 -6.21 9.72
C LYS A 15 -5.30 -5.73 11.12
N HIS A 16 -6.07 -6.50 11.90
CA HIS A 16 -6.48 -6.12 13.26
C HIS A 16 -5.32 -6.04 14.26
N SER A 17 -4.21 -6.73 14.00
CA SER A 17 -3.00 -6.66 14.82
C SER A 17 -2.09 -5.45 14.52
N ARG A 18 -2.39 -4.63 13.50
CA ARG A 18 -1.57 -3.49 13.05
C ARG A 18 -2.13 -2.14 13.52
N HIS A 19 -1.26 -1.13 13.63
CA HIS A 19 -1.69 0.24 13.90
C HIS A 19 -2.61 0.74 12.79
N TYR A 20 -3.70 1.43 13.16
CA TYR A 20 -4.73 1.91 12.23
C TYR A 20 -4.23 2.94 11.20
N ILE A 21 -3.05 3.54 11.42
CA ILE A 21 -2.48 4.57 10.54
C ILE A 21 -1.63 3.89 9.45
N PRO A 22 -2.05 3.90 8.17
CA PRO A 22 -1.38 3.16 7.08
C PRO A 22 0.10 3.54 6.92
N LEU A 23 0.39 4.84 6.97
CA LEU A 23 1.75 5.36 6.79
C LEU A 23 2.71 4.89 7.89
N HIS A 24 2.26 4.84 9.15
CA HIS A 24 3.08 4.36 10.26
C HIS A 24 3.39 2.86 10.14
N SER A 25 2.39 2.06 9.73
CA SER A 25 2.58 0.63 9.48
C SER A 25 3.55 0.36 8.34
N PHE A 26 3.51 1.18 7.28
CA PHE A 26 4.48 1.14 6.18
C PHE A 26 5.89 1.50 6.67
N GLN A 27 6.05 2.64 7.36
CA GLN A 27 7.33 3.11 7.88
C GLN A 27 7.97 2.07 8.81
N SER A 28 7.21 1.49 9.73
CA SER A 28 7.72 0.48 10.65
C SER A 28 8.26 -0.78 9.96
N LEU A 29 7.64 -1.20 8.84
CA LEU A 29 8.12 -2.36 8.07
C LEU A 29 9.35 -2.01 7.23
N TYR A 30 9.33 -0.85 6.58
CA TYR A 30 10.43 -0.34 5.78
C TYR A 30 11.70 -0.11 6.62
N GLU A 31 11.57 0.61 7.73
CA GLU A 31 12.69 0.98 8.63
C GLU A 31 13.38 -0.24 9.24
N LYS A 32 12.65 -1.33 9.54
CA LYS A 32 13.25 -2.55 10.10
C LYS A 32 14.31 -3.15 9.18
N THR A 33 14.01 -3.20 7.88
CA THR A 33 14.96 -3.74 6.89
C THR A 33 16.03 -2.74 6.50
N GLU A 34 15.70 -1.45 6.46
CA GLU A 34 16.66 -0.38 6.20
C GLU A 34 17.73 -0.31 7.31
N ASN A 35 17.31 -0.35 8.58
CA ASN A 35 18.22 -0.39 9.71
C ASN A 35 19.14 -1.63 9.66
N ALA A 36 18.61 -2.78 9.24
CA ALA A 36 19.41 -3.99 9.07
C ALA A 36 20.48 -3.83 7.98
N ILE A 37 20.18 -3.16 6.87
CA ILE A 37 21.17 -2.86 5.81
C ILE A 37 22.26 -1.93 6.35
N GLN A 38 21.88 -0.86 7.04
CA GLN A 38 22.83 0.10 7.63
C GLN A 38 23.72 -0.54 8.71
N GLU A 39 23.20 -1.51 9.47
CA GLU A 39 24.00 -2.30 10.41
C GLU A 39 25.00 -3.20 9.68
N LEU A 40 24.63 -3.80 8.55
CA LEU A 40 25.52 -4.64 7.75
C LEU A 40 26.65 -3.86 7.09
N GLU A 41 26.47 -2.58 6.78
CA GLU A 41 27.57 -1.73 6.30
C GLU A 41 28.66 -1.56 7.36
N LYS A 42 28.29 -1.56 8.64
CA LYS A 42 29.20 -1.42 9.78
C LYS A 42 29.86 -2.74 10.16
N LEU A 43 29.33 -3.86 9.68
CA LEU A 43 29.84 -5.19 9.96
C LEU A 43 30.60 -5.74 8.75
N SER A 44 31.76 -6.36 8.97
CA SER A 44 32.51 -7.03 7.89
C SER A 44 31.88 -8.38 7.51
N VAL A 45 30.64 -8.35 7.03
CA VAL A 45 29.88 -9.53 6.60
C VAL A 45 30.25 -9.99 5.18
N SER A 46 29.94 -11.25 4.87
CA SER A 46 30.15 -11.80 3.53
C SER A 46 29.22 -11.16 2.49
N THR A 47 29.66 -11.12 1.23
CA THR A 47 28.84 -10.67 0.09
C THR A 47 27.53 -11.45 -0.04
N GLU A 48 27.54 -12.75 0.24
CA GLU A 48 26.35 -13.60 0.22
C GLU A 48 25.32 -13.19 1.29
N THR A 49 25.79 -12.81 2.48
CA THR A 49 24.92 -12.31 3.55
C THR A 49 24.28 -10.99 3.14
N LYS A 50 25.07 -10.07 2.56
CA LYS A 50 24.55 -8.79 2.06
C LYS A 50 23.50 -8.98 0.97
N ASP A 51 23.80 -9.81 -0.04
CA ASP A 51 22.87 -10.11 -1.14
C ASP A 51 21.54 -10.69 -0.62
N THR A 52 21.61 -11.62 0.34
CA THR A 52 20.42 -12.21 0.97
C THR A 52 19.56 -11.14 1.64
N ILE A 53 20.17 -10.20 2.36
CA ILE A 53 19.44 -9.15 3.08
C ILE A 53 18.87 -8.11 2.11
N LEU A 54 19.59 -7.74 1.05
CA LEU A 54 19.08 -6.85 0.01
C LEU A 54 17.84 -7.43 -0.68
N LYS A 55 17.87 -8.73 -1.00
CA LYS A 55 16.69 -9.44 -1.55
C LYS A 55 15.52 -9.44 -0.57
N ALA A 56 15.79 -9.69 0.72
CA ALA A 56 14.76 -9.63 1.76
C ALA A 56 14.18 -8.22 1.89
N HIS A 57 15.00 -7.17 1.75
CA HIS A 57 14.55 -5.79 1.77
C HIS A 57 13.61 -5.48 0.59
N VAL A 58 13.95 -5.90 -0.63
CA VAL A 58 13.05 -5.77 -1.80
C VAL A 58 11.69 -6.43 -1.54
N ILE A 59 11.68 -7.67 -1.02
CA ILE A 59 10.45 -8.41 -0.72
C ILE A 59 9.63 -7.69 0.35
N ASN A 60 10.27 -7.24 1.43
CA ASN A 60 9.59 -6.56 2.54
C ASN A 60 9.07 -5.19 2.14
N THR A 61 9.79 -4.44 1.32
CA THR A 61 9.34 -3.15 0.78
C THR A 61 8.09 -3.33 -0.07
N VAL A 62 8.06 -4.28 -1.00
CA VAL A 62 6.85 -4.57 -1.80
C VAL A 62 5.70 -5.01 -0.90
N THR A 63 5.96 -5.86 0.09
CA THR A 63 4.94 -6.28 1.06
C THR A 63 4.37 -5.10 1.84
N ALA A 64 5.23 -4.18 2.29
CA ALA A 64 4.81 -2.97 2.99
C ALA A 64 3.94 -2.07 2.10
N VAL A 65 4.31 -1.91 0.83
CA VAL A 65 3.52 -1.16 -0.17
C VAL A 65 2.14 -1.80 -0.39
N GLU A 66 2.06 -3.12 -0.55
CA GLU A 66 0.80 -3.83 -0.75
C GLU A 66 -0.15 -3.65 0.43
N VAL A 67 0.38 -3.81 1.64
CA VAL A 67 -0.35 -3.61 2.90
C VAL A 67 -0.81 -2.16 3.03
N TYR A 68 0.06 -1.22 2.72
CA TYR A 68 -0.23 0.21 2.79
C TYR A 68 -1.45 0.58 1.93
N TYR A 69 -1.43 0.25 0.65
CA TYR A 69 -2.53 0.61 -0.27
C TYR A 69 -3.83 -0.11 0.09
N ARG A 70 -3.76 -1.34 0.57
CA ARG A 70 -4.95 -2.04 1.08
C ARG A 70 -5.55 -1.34 2.30
N THR A 71 -4.69 -0.92 3.23
CA THR A 71 -5.13 -0.22 4.45
C THR A 71 -5.67 1.18 4.12
N LEU A 72 -5.14 1.85 3.09
CA LEU A 72 -5.71 3.11 2.59
C LEU A 72 -7.14 2.94 2.07
N VAL A 73 -7.42 1.91 1.27
CA VAL A 73 -8.78 1.64 0.80
C VAL A 73 -9.73 1.37 1.96
N ASP A 74 -9.28 0.57 2.94
CA ASP A 74 -10.08 0.31 4.14
C ASP A 74 -10.36 1.57 4.95
N SER A 75 -9.36 2.47 5.09
CA SER A 75 -9.52 3.76 5.76
C SER A 75 -10.57 4.63 5.06
N VAL A 76 -10.59 4.64 3.72
CA VAL A 76 -11.65 5.32 2.95
C VAL A 76 -13.02 4.74 3.27
N PHE A 77 -13.17 3.41 3.26
CA PHE A 77 -14.44 2.75 3.54
C PHE A 77 -14.94 2.96 4.97
N LYS A 78 -14.03 3.08 5.94
CA LYS A 78 -14.37 3.30 7.35
C LYS A 78 -14.66 4.75 7.70
N THR A 79 -14.11 5.70 6.94
CA THR A 79 -14.11 7.12 7.32
C THR A 79 -15.02 7.97 6.45
N CYS A 80 -15.18 7.63 5.17
CA CYS A 80 -15.99 8.40 4.24
C CYS A 80 -17.45 7.96 4.28
N SER A 81 -18.35 8.90 3.96
CA SER A 81 -19.76 8.58 3.76
C SER A 81 -19.93 7.59 2.61
N PRO A 82 -20.77 6.54 2.73
CA PRO A 82 -20.99 5.56 1.67
C PRO A 82 -21.34 6.18 0.31
N LYS A 83 -22.04 7.33 0.31
CA LYS A 83 -22.41 8.06 -0.92
C LYS A 83 -21.19 8.47 -1.77
N SER A 84 -20.01 8.63 -1.18
CA SER A 84 -18.81 9.04 -1.91
C SER A 84 -18.17 7.91 -2.71
N PHE A 85 -18.45 6.65 -2.39
CA PHE A 85 -17.82 5.49 -3.03
C PHE A 85 -18.79 4.39 -3.48
N GLU A 86 -20.10 4.47 -3.21
CA GLU A 86 -21.07 3.44 -3.58
C GLU A 86 -21.06 3.11 -5.08
N LYS A 87 -21.04 4.14 -5.94
CA LYS A 87 -20.99 3.97 -7.40
C LYS A 87 -19.67 3.39 -7.89
N THR A 88 -18.58 3.63 -7.16
CA THR A 88 -17.24 3.14 -7.53
C THR A 88 -17.00 1.74 -6.97
N LEU A 89 -17.66 1.37 -5.88
CA LEU A 89 -17.60 0.06 -5.25
C LEU A 89 -18.02 -1.06 -6.21
N ILE A 90 -19.08 -0.86 -6.99
CA ILE A 90 -19.52 -1.81 -8.01
C ILE A 90 -18.42 -2.03 -9.06
N LYS A 91 -17.72 -0.97 -9.46
CA LYS A 91 -16.61 -1.06 -10.43
C LYS A 91 -15.37 -1.74 -9.84
N LEU A 92 -15.13 -1.58 -8.54
CA LEU A 92 -14.05 -2.27 -7.81
C LEU A 92 -14.40 -3.74 -7.55
N HIS A 93 -15.68 -4.06 -7.42
CA HIS A 93 -16.16 -5.35 -6.99
C HIS A 93 -17.52 -5.72 -7.61
N ASP A 94 -17.48 -6.27 -8.82
CA ASP A 94 -18.67 -6.71 -9.57
C ASP A 94 -18.90 -8.24 -9.46
N LYS A 95 -18.54 -8.84 -8.32
CA LYS A 95 -18.71 -10.28 -8.11
C LYS A 95 -20.05 -10.58 -7.46
N SER A 96 -20.70 -11.65 -7.91
CA SER A 96 -21.84 -12.27 -7.24
C SER A 96 -21.38 -13.38 -6.30
N TYR A 97 -22.12 -13.56 -5.21
CA TYR A 97 -21.83 -14.54 -4.16
C TYR A 97 -22.89 -15.63 -4.12
N LYS A 98 -22.49 -16.88 -3.90
CA LYS A 98 -23.43 -17.98 -3.67
C LYS A 98 -23.95 -17.91 -2.23
N ILE A 99 -25.09 -18.56 -1.99
CA ILE A 99 -25.65 -18.68 -0.63
C ILE A 99 -24.63 -19.26 0.36
N ASP A 100 -23.85 -20.26 -0.06
CA ASP A 100 -22.78 -20.82 0.79
C ASP A 100 -21.73 -19.77 1.17
N ASP A 101 -21.31 -18.92 0.24
CA ASP A 101 -20.35 -17.83 0.52
C ASP A 101 -20.95 -16.84 1.53
N LEU A 102 -22.22 -16.48 1.38
CA LEU A 102 -22.94 -15.58 2.30
C LEU A 102 -23.08 -16.17 3.70
N ILE A 103 -23.36 -17.47 3.81
CA ILE A 103 -23.42 -18.18 5.10
C ILE A 103 -22.05 -18.13 5.78
N VAL A 104 -20.96 -18.30 5.03
CA VAL A 104 -19.61 -18.25 5.60
C VAL A 104 -19.24 -16.82 6.03
N MET A 105 -19.57 -15.81 5.24
CA MET A 105 -19.39 -14.41 5.64
C MET A 105 -20.13 -14.09 6.94
N TYR A 106 -21.39 -14.53 7.05
CA TYR A 106 -22.19 -14.37 8.26
C TYR A 106 -21.56 -15.07 9.47
N LYS A 107 -21.17 -16.33 9.33
CA LYS A 107 -20.56 -17.13 10.42
C LYS A 107 -19.28 -16.51 10.97
N ASN A 108 -18.50 -15.87 10.10
CA ASN A 108 -17.23 -15.25 10.48
C ASN A 108 -17.32 -13.74 10.69
N SER A 109 -18.53 -13.16 10.67
CA SER A 109 -18.74 -11.71 10.82
C SER A 109 -17.91 -10.86 9.85
N ILE A 110 -17.71 -11.34 8.62
CA ILE A 110 -16.92 -10.61 7.61
C ILE A 110 -17.73 -9.44 7.09
N HIS A 111 -17.23 -8.22 7.29
CA HIS A 111 -17.89 -7.03 6.74
C HIS A 111 -17.69 -6.96 5.21
N PRO A 112 -18.74 -6.68 4.40
CA PRO A 112 -18.63 -6.68 2.94
C PRO A 112 -17.53 -5.76 2.39
N LEU A 113 -17.31 -4.60 3.00
CA LEU A 113 -16.24 -3.69 2.57
C LEU A 113 -14.83 -4.22 2.86
N GLU A 114 -14.67 -5.04 3.90
CA GLU A 114 -13.39 -5.71 4.18
C GLU A 114 -13.11 -6.79 3.15
N LEU A 115 -14.16 -7.53 2.75
CA LEU A 115 -14.07 -8.48 1.65
C LEU A 115 -13.67 -7.80 0.33
N VAL A 116 -14.20 -6.61 0.04
CA VAL A 116 -13.77 -5.84 -1.13
C VAL A 116 -12.28 -5.48 -1.03
N ALA A 117 -11.85 -4.87 0.08
CA ALA A 117 -10.47 -4.44 0.27
C ALA A 117 -9.47 -5.61 0.19
N SER A 118 -9.77 -6.76 0.81
CA SER A 118 -8.90 -7.95 0.79
C SER A 118 -8.79 -8.59 -0.60
N ASN A 119 -9.78 -8.39 -1.47
CA ASN A 119 -9.74 -8.90 -2.85
C ASN A 119 -8.95 -8.01 -3.82
N LEU A 120 -8.55 -6.80 -3.43
CA LEU A 120 -7.76 -5.92 -4.28
C LEU A 120 -6.27 -6.34 -4.26
N ASN A 121 -5.68 -6.44 -5.45
CA ASN A 121 -4.29 -6.83 -5.63
C ASN A 121 -3.38 -5.60 -5.89
N PHE A 122 -2.51 -5.25 -4.95
CA PHE A 122 -1.59 -4.11 -5.08
C PHE A 122 -0.17 -4.49 -5.50
N GLN A 123 0.00 -5.62 -6.21
CA GLN A 123 1.28 -6.13 -6.71
C GLN A 123 1.84 -5.40 -7.95
N SER A 124 1.19 -4.34 -8.43
CA SER A 124 1.68 -3.58 -9.56
C SER A 124 1.19 -2.13 -9.54
N VAL A 125 1.98 -1.26 -10.17
CA VAL A 125 1.65 0.14 -10.41
C VAL A 125 0.31 0.27 -11.15
N GLN A 126 0.07 -0.58 -12.15
CA GLN A 126 -1.17 -0.54 -12.94
C GLN A 126 -2.41 -0.84 -12.10
N ASN A 127 -2.32 -1.78 -11.15
CA ASN A 127 -3.44 -2.08 -10.27
C ASN A 127 -3.68 -0.96 -9.26
N ILE A 128 -2.60 -0.39 -8.68
CA ILE A 128 -2.70 0.77 -7.79
C ILE A 128 -3.42 1.91 -8.52
N ASP A 129 -2.93 2.31 -9.70
CA ASP A 129 -3.53 3.40 -10.49
C ASP A 129 -4.99 3.09 -10.82
N LYS A 130 -5.28 1.88 -11.29
CA LYS A 130 -6.64 1.46 -11.64
C LYS A 130 -7.60 1.59 -10.46
N TYR A 131 -7.25 1.00 -9.31
CA TYR A 131 -8.17 0.94 -8.18
C TYR A 131 -8.39 2.32 -7.56
N PHE A 132 -7.32 3.10 -7.36
CA PHE A 132 -7.47 4.45 -6.81
C PHE A 132 -8.10 5.41 -7.82
N SER A 133 -7.84 5.25 -9.12
CA SER A 133 -8.52 6.07 -10.13
C SER A 133 -10.03 5.80 -10.18
N ILE A 134 -10.43 4.54 -10.00
CA ILE A 134 -11.85 4.19 -9.86
C ILE A 134 -12.43 4.77 -8.57
N LEU A 135 -11.74 4.57 -7.43
CA LEU A 135 -12.23 4.95 -6.11
C LEU A 135 -12.39 6.47 -5.99
N LEU A 136 -11.39 7.23 -6.43
CA LEU A 136 -11.32 8.68 -6.34
C LEU A 136 -11.98 9.39 -7.54
N GLN A 137 -12.32 8.64 -8.60
CA GLN A 137 -12.91 9.12 -9.85
C GLN A 137 -12.02 10.09 -10.65
N ASN A 138 -10.72 10.08 -10.38
CA ASN A 138 -9.70 10.90 -11.05
C ASN A 138 -8.55 10.01 -11.55
N LYS A 139 -7.61 10.57 -12.31
CA LYS A 139 -6.42 9.81 -12.74
C LYS A 139 -5.38 9.84 -11.63
N PHE A 140 -5.30 8.77 -10.84
CA PHE A 140 -4.59 8.77 -9.56
C PHE A 140 -3.11 9.14 -9.67
N PHE A 141 -2.34 8.50 -10.55
CA PHE A 141 -0.94 8.90 -10.71
C PHE A 141 -0.74 10.25 -11.38
N ASP A 142 -1.70 10.73 -12.18
CA ASP A 142 -1.64 12.10 -12.69
C ASP A 142 -1.82 13.12 -11.55
N GLU A 143 -2.70 12.84 -10.59
CA GLU A 143 -2.85 13.65 -9.38
C GLU A 143 -1.59 13.62 -8.52
N ILE A 144 -1.04 12.43 -8.25
CA ILE A 144 0.22 12.28 -7.50
C ILE A 144 1.35 13.07 -8.14
N LYS A 145 1.52 12.96 -9.46
CA LYS A 145 2.55 13.70 -10.19
C LYS A 145 2.31 15.21 -10.15
N SER A 146 1.08 15.68 -10.00
CA SER A 146 0.77 17.11 -9.93
C SER A 146 1.06 17.74 -8.57
N LEU A 147 1.22 16.91 -7.52
CA LEU A 147 1.47 17.40 -6.17
C LEU A 147 2.90 17.93 -6.02
N ARG A 148 2.97 19.13 -5.45
CA ARG A 148 4.20 19.65 -4.86
C ARG A 148 4.03 19.68 -3.36
N TYR A 149 5.03 19.17 -2.65
CA TYR A 149 5.01 19.12 -1.20
C TYR A 149 6.37 19.54 -0.65
N ARG A 150 6.35 20.11 0.55
CA ARG A 150 7.53 20.57 1.27
C ARG A 150 7.33 20.40 2.77
N ILE A 151 8.42 20.38 3.51
CA ILE A 151 8.36 20.58 4.95
C ILE A 151 7.95 22.04 5.21
N LYS A 152 6.94 22.23 6.06
CA LYS A 152 6.25 23.52 6.29
C LYS A 152 7.21 24.70 6.47
N ASP A 153 8.28 24.49 7.24
CA ASP A 153 9.23 25.52 7.63
C ASP A 153 10.53 25.51 6.79
N LYS A 154 10.58 24.70 5.72
CA LYS A 154 11.76 24.53 4.85
C LYS A 154 11.38 24.57 3.36
N PRO A 155 11.18 25.75 2.76
CA PRO A 155 10.80 25.89 1.35
C PRO A 155 11.76 25.23 0.37
N GLU A 156 13.05 25.12 0.71
CA GLU A 156 14.07 24.43 -0.06
C GLU A 156 13.83 22.91 -0.20
N THR A 157 12.93 22.35 0.60
CA THR A 157 12.54 20.93 0.52
C THR A 157 11.35 20.69 -0.40
N GLU A 158 10.91 21.70 -1.18
CA GLU A 158 9.88 21.50 -2.18
C GLU A 158 10.30 20.46 -3.20
N THR A 159 9.50 19.40 -3.31
CA THR A 159 9.71 18.30 -4.24
C THR A 159 8.38 17.86 -4.84
N GLN A 160 8.48 17.06 -5.90
CA GLN A 160 7.36 16.59 -6.70
C GLN A 160 7.68 15.17 -7.18
N ILE A 161 6.65 14.32 -7.20
CA ILE A 161 6.78 12.98 -7.78
C ILE A 161 6.85 13.11 -9.30
N THR A 162 7.87 12.50 -9.89
CA THR A 162 8.06 12.47 -11.34
C THR A 162 7.69 11.09 -11.89
N PHE A 163 7.94 10.89 -13.19
CA PHE A 163 7.78 9.57 -13.80
C PHE A 163 8.79 8.56 -13.26
N LYS A 164 9.98 9.03 -12.85
CA LYS A 164 11.08 8.18 -12.36
C LYS A 164 10.69 7.38 -11.13
N GLU A 165 10.08 7.99 -10.13
CA GLU A 165 9.70 7.31 -8.88
C GLU A 165 8.63 6.23 -9.13
N ILE A 166 7.75 6.44 -10.11
CA ILE A 166 6.74 5.45 -10.52
C ILE A 166 7.42 4.29 -11.28
N GLU A 167 8.40 4.58 -12.14
CA GLU A 167 9.21 3.55 -12.81
C GLU A 167 10.05 2.75 -11.82
N ASP A 168 10.62 3.40 -10.81
CA ASP A 168 11.37 2.77 -9.73
C ASP A 168 10.46 1.82 -8.93
N LEU A 169 9.24 2.25 -8.56
CA LEU A 169 8.25 1.37 -7.93
C LEU A 169 7.90 0.16 -8.82
N ASN A 170 7.68 0.38 -10.12
CA ASN A 170 7.39 -0.69 -11.07
C ASN A 170 8.58 -1.67 -11.20
N TYR A 171 9.81 -1.16 -11.20
CA TYR A 171 11.01 -1.97 -11.19
C TYR A 171 11.07 -2.88 -9.96
N ILE A 172 10.82 -2.32 -8.77
CA ILE A 172 10.85 -3.07 -7.50
C ILE A 172 9.75 -4.15 -7.43
N PHE A 173 8.55 -3.88 -7.94
CA PHE A 173 7.52 -4.92 -8.10
C PHE A 173 7.99 -6.09 -8.98
N ASN A 174 8.58 -5.77 -10.14
CA ASN A 174 9.09 -6.79 -11.06
C ASN A 174 10.25 -7.58 -10.45
N LEU A 175 11.17 -6.91 -9.75
CA LEU A 175 12.29 -7.56 -9.08
C LEU A 175 11.79 -8.51 -7.99
N ARG A 176 10.84 -8.10 -7.14
CA ARG A 176 10.22 -8.99 -6.15
C ARG A 176 9.56 -10.20 -6.79
N HIS A 177 8.85 -10.01 -7.91
CA HIS A 177 8.24 -11.12 -8.65
C HIS A 177 9.31 -12.12 -9.13
N GLN A 178 10.41 -11.63 -9.72
CA GLN A 178 11.52 -12.48 -10.15
C GLN A 178 12.19 -13.21 -8.97
N LEU A 179 12.40 -12.53 -7.85
CA LEU A 179 13.03 -13.11 -6.65
C LEU A 179 12.20 -14.24 -6.03
N ILE A 180 10.87 -14.14 -6.05
CA ILE A 180 10.00 -15.20 -5.52
C ILE A 180 10.04 -16.45 -6.41
N HIS A 181 10.12 -16.27 -7.72
CA HIS A 181 10.22 -17.40 -8.66
C HIS A 181 11.63 -17.94 -8.80
N ASN A 182 12.65 -17.12 -8.52
CA ASN A 182 14.05 -17.50 -8.56
C ASN A 182 14.82 -16.84 -7.38
N PRO A 183 14.85 -17.48 -6.21
CA PRO A 183 15.56 -16.95 -5.03
C PRO A 183 17.07 -16.73 -5.26
N ASN A 184 17.65 -17.50 -6.18
CA ASN A 184 19.07 -17.43 -6.55
C ASN A 184 19.37 -16.37 -7.63
N LEU A 185 18.36 -15.59 -8.05
CA LEU A 185 18.54 -14.49 -9.00
C LEU A 185 19.63 -13.53 -8.49
N GLN A 186 20.58 -13.19 -9.34
CA GLN A 186 21.55 -12.13 -9.06
C GLN A 186 20.95 -10.79 -9.48
N ILE A 187 20.94 -9.82 -8.56
CA ILE A 187 20.49 -8.46 -8.86
C ILE A 187 21.54 -7.82 -9.78
N THR A 188 21.11 -7.32 -10.93
CA THR A 188 22.01 -6.85 -11.99
C THR A 188 22.44 -5.39 -11.85
N ILE A 189 21.66 -4.60 -11.11
CA ILE A 189 22.02 -3.21 -10.76
C ILE A 189 22.92 -3.20 -9.53
N ASN A 190 23.71 -2.13 -9.37
CA ASN A 190 24.54 -1.98 -8.18
C ASN A 190 23.67 -1.68 -6.94
N GLU A 191 24.24 -1.92 -5.76
CA GLU A 191 23.57 -1.79 -4.47
C GLU A 191 23.04 -0.37 -4.22
N GLU A 192 23.85 0.66 -4.49
CA GLU A 192 23.46 2.07 -4.32
C GLU A 192 22.26 2.43 -5.21
N GLU A 193 22.25 1.98 -6.46
CA GLU A 193 21.13 2.18 -7.37
C GLU A 193 19.87 1.48 -6.88
N LEU A 194 19.98 0.25 -6.36
CA LEU A 194 18.85 -0.48 -5.81
C LEU A 194 18.24 0.24 -4.60
N LEU A 195 19.09 0.68 -3.65
CA LEU A 195 18.65 1.40 -2.46
C LEU A 195 17.97 2.72 -2.84
N ASN A 196 18.56 3.49 -3.77
CA ASN A 196 17.94 4.72 -4.28
C ASN A 196 16.55 4.48 -4.91
N LYS A 197 16.34 3.34 -5.59
CA LYS A 197 15.03 2.95 -6.14
C LYS A 197 14.04 2.55 -5.05
N ILE A 198 14.52 1.92 -3.99
CA ILE A 198 13.68 1.55 -2.84
C ILE A 198 13.28 2.80 -2.06
N ASP A 199 14.22 3.72 -1.82
CA ASP A 199 13.96 4.97 -1.09
C ASP A 199 12.97 5.87 -1.82
N SER A 200 13.01 5.88 -3.15
CA SER A 200 12.09 6.68 -3.96
C SER A 200 10.62 6.25 -3.83
N ILE A 201 10.37 4.99 -3.42
CA ILE A 201 9.02 4.47 -3.12
C ILE A 201 8.37 5.24 -1.97
N ASN A 202 9.15 5.70 -0.98
CA ASN A 202 8.63 6.52 0.12
C ASN A 202 7.93 7.76 -0.40
N GLY A 203 8.50 8.41 -1.43
CA GLY A 203 7.90 9.57 -2.08
C GLY A 203 6.54 9.24 -2.68
N VAL A 204 6.42 8.12 -3.40
CA VAL A 204 5.16 7.67 -4.01
C VAL A 204 4.11 7.38 -2.94
N VAL A 205 4.50 6.69 -1.87
CA VAL A 205 3.63 6.36 -0.73
C VAL A 205 3.14 7.63 -0.04
N MET A 206 4.03 8.57 0.27
CA MET A 206 3.66 9.85 0.91
C MET A 206 2.72 10.68 0.02
N ALA A 207 3.03 10.82 -1.27
CA ALA A 207 2.17 11.56 -2.18
C ALA A 207 0.79 10.89 -2.33
N SER A 208 0.74 9.56 -2.35
CA SER A 208 -0.51 8.80 -2.32
C SER A 208 -1.32 9.08 -1.05
N ASP A 209 -0.65 9.15 0.11
CA ASP A 209 -1.31 9.47 1.39
C ASP A 209 -1.97 10.84 1.31
N LEU A 210 -1.26 11.85 0.80
CA LEU A 210 -1.76 13.21 0.65
C LEU A 210 -2.99 13.29 -0.27
N VAL A 211 -2.93 12.66 -1.45
CA VAL A 211 -4.08 12.62 -2.38
C VAL A 211 -5.30 11.96 -1.72
N VAL A 212 -5.11 10.76 -1.16
CA VAL A 212 -6.22 10.00 -0.57
C VAL A 212 -6.77 10.70 0.67
N ARG A 213 -5.91 11.30 1.49
CA ARG A 213 -6.33 12.06 2.67
C ARG A 213 -7.16 13.28 2.29
N GLN A 214 -6.81 13.98 1.22
CA GLN A 214 -7.62 15.09 0.71
C GLN A 214 -9.03 14.62 0.31
N PHE A 215 -9.12 13.47 -0.36
CA PHE A 215 -10.41 12.85 -0.67
C PHE A 215 -11.18 12.49 0.61
N VAL A 216 -10.53 11.87 1.60
CA VAL A 216 -11.15 11.51 2.88
C VAL A 216 -11.70 12.75 3.58
N LEU A 217 -10.90 13.80 3.75
CA LEU A 217 -11.31 15.03 4.44
C LEU A 217 -12.54 15.68 3.81
N THR A 218 -12.65 15.61 2.47
CA THR A 218 -13.78 16.18 1.72
C THR A 218 -15.05 15.32 1.83
N ASN A 219 -14.91 14.03 2.14
CA ASN A 219 -16.00 13.04 2.10
C ASN A 219 -16.28 12.36 3.46
N VAL A 220 -15.67 12.80 4.56
CA VAL A 220 -15.85 12.20 5.90
C VAL A 220 -17.33 12.09 6.25
N ASP A 221 -17.73 10.92 6.75
CA ASP A 221 -19.08 10.66 7.21
C ASP A 221 -19.48 11.62 8.35
N PRO A 222 -20.62 12.34 8.25
CA PRO A 222 -21.13 13.18 9.33
C PRO A 222 -21.21 12.47 10.68
N GLU A 223 -21.61 11.19 10.72
CA GLU A 223 -21.74 10.45 11.98
C GLU A 223 -20.39 10.23 12.68
N ILE A 224 -19.30 10.16 11.91
CA ILE A 224 -17.93 10.02 12.43
C ILE A 224 -17.42 11.38 12.93
N LYS A 225 -17.72 12.47 12.21
CA LYS A 225 -17.42 13.84 12.64
C LYS A 225 -18.07 14.17 13.99
N ASP A 226 -19.33 13.79 14.17
CA ASP A 226 -20.08 14.11 15.38
C ASP A 226 -19.56 13.34 16.60
N LYS A 227 -19.13 12.08 16.43
CA LYS A 227 -18.47 11.28 17.49
C LYS A 227 -17.11 11.83 17.90
N ALA A 228 -16.35 12.41 16.96
CA ALA A 228 -15.05 13.02 17.26
C ALA A 228 -15.16 14.36 18.01
N ASN A 229 -16.29 15.07 17.87
CA ASN A 229 -16.54 16.34 18.57
C ASN A 229 -17.20 16.16 19.95
N THR A 230 -17.61 14.94 20.30
CA THR A 230 -18.25 14.59 21.58
C THR A 230 -17.32 13.83 22.53
N GLN A 231 -16.07 13.59 22.14
CA GLN A 231 -14.98 13.09 22.98
C GLN A 231 -13.98 14.22 23.28
#